data_AF-A0A7C0VFH7-F1
#
_entry.id   AF-A0A7C0VFH7-F1
#
_cell.length_a   1.000
_cell.length_b   1.000
_cell.length_c   1.000
_cell.angle_alpha   90.00
_cell.angle_beta   90.00
_cell.angle_gamma   90.00
#
_symmetry.space_group_name_H-M   'P 1'
#
loop_
_entity.id
_entity.type
_entity.pdbx_description
1 polymer ?
#
loop_
_entity_poly.entity_id
_entity_poly.type
_entity_poly.pdbx_seq_one_letter_code
_entity_poly.pdbx_strand_id
1 'polypeptide(L)'
;KGHLFIRVPEVPLNRMAQVKMATLIALSQGKLKKGDTIVFLTGPAESDHLDTLMVMQIGLEHELFLAPTKNDKIAPYIKPEVLNRVIEIATELGSEGREGKPVGALFVIGDTEKVKALSKQLILNPFRGYPEAKRNILDPALEETVKEYAMLDGAFLIRGDGVIETMGAHLKVGAQQEFELPQGLGARHHAAAGITAVTEAVAVTLSESTGTVTVFKEGKIVTEIEKLRTLSRHEEF
;
A
#
# COMPACT_ATOMS: atom_id res chain seq x y z
N LYS A 1 -24.14 -11.46 21.33
CA LYS A 1 -23.73 -10.70 20.13
C LYS A 1 -22.21 -10.60 20.16
N GLY A 2 -21.50 -11.21 19.22
CA GLY A 2 -20.03 -11.23 19.22
C GLY A 2 -19.47 -9.88 18.77
N HIS A 3 -18.42 -9.42 19.44
CA HIS A 3 -17.64 -8.27 18.97
C HIS A 3 -16.79 -8.71 17.77
N LEU A 4 -16.73 -7.88 16.72
CA LEU A 4 -15.87 -8.10 15.58
C LEU A 4 -14.52 -7.43 15.86
N PHE A 5 -13.44 -8.19 15.69
CA PHE A 5 -12.08 -7.67 15.84
C PHE A 5 -11.36 -7.70 14.50
N ILE A 6 -10.68 -6.61 14.18
CA ILE A 6 -9.81 -6.48 13.00
C ILE A 6 -8.43 -6.13 13.55
N ARG A 7 -7.43 -6.94 13.21
CA ARG A 7 -6.05 -6.65 13.59
C ARG A 7 -5.47 -5.64 12.61
N VAL A 8 -4.98 -4.52 13.15
CA VAL A 8 -4.19 -3.54 12.41
C VAL A 8 -2.72 -3.91 12.60
N PRO A 9 -1.88 -3.89 11.54
CA PRO A 9 -0.45 -4.14 11.66
C PRO A 9 0.21 -3.22 12.68
N GLU A 10 1.18 -3.77 13.42
CA GLU A 10 1.91 -3.07 14.47
C GLU A 10 3.17 -2.45 13.88
N VAL A 11 3.00 -1.32 13.21
CA VAL A 11 4.09 -0.60 12.51
C VAL A 11 4.24 0.80 13.11
N PRO A 12 5.47 1.33 13.27
CA PRO A 12 5.69 2.67 13.82
C PRO A 12 5.10 3.76 12.91
N LEU A 13 3.87 4.13 13.22
CA LEU A 13 3.05 5.10 12.49
C LEU A 13 2.63 6.24 13.40
N ASN A 14 2.51 7.45 12.84
CA ASN A 14 1.88 8.55 13.55
C ASN A 14 0.37 8.28 13.74
N ARG A 15 -0.28 9.02 14.66
CA ARG A 15 -1.71 8.85 14.98
C ARG A 15 -2.61 8.81 13.74
N MET A 16 -2.41 9.76 12.82
CA MET A 16 -3.21 9.87 11.61
C MET A 16 -3.00 8.69 10.66
N ALA A 17 -1.75 8.23 10.52
CA ALA A 17 -1.40 7.07 9.71
C ALA A 17 -2.00 5.78 10.28
N GLN A 18 -2.03 5.61 11.62
CA GLN A 18 -2.73 4.49 12.27
C GLN A 18 -4.24 4.51 11.96
N VAL A 19 -4.88 5.68 12.07
CA VAL A 19 -6.31 5.86 11.75
C VAL A 19 -6.59 5.53 10.29
N LYS A 20 -5.75 6.03 9.36
CA LYS A 20 -5.85 5.75 7.92
C LYS A 20 -5.71 4.24 7.64
N MET A 21 -4.71 3.59 8.23
CA MET A 21 -4.47 2.15 8.07
C MET A 21 -5.65 1.32 8.58
N ALA A 22 -6.10 1.59 9.80
CA ALA A 22 -7.24 0.91 10.40
C ALA A 22 -8.50 1.02 9.53
N THR A 23 -8.78 2.22 9.03
CA THR A 23 -9.93 2.48 8.18
C THR A 23 -9.82 1.75 6.85
N LEU A 24 -8.65 1.79 6.21
CA LEU A 24 -8.39 1.10 4.94
C LEU A 24 -8.62 -0.41 5.06
N ILE A 25 -8.09 -1.03 6.12
CA ILE A 25 -8.25 -2.48 6.38
C ILE A 25 -9.73 -2.82 6.59
N ALA A 26 -10.42 -2.03 7.39
CA ALA A 26 -11.83 -2.29 7.68
C ALA A 26 -12.73 -2.08 6.43
N LEU A 27 -12.39 -1.13 5.55
CA LEU A 27 -13.02 -0.97 4.24
C LEU A 27 -12.69 -2.13 3.28
N SER A 28 -11.45 -2.59 3.24
CA SER A 28 -11.05 -3.71 2.36
C SER A 28 -11.77 -5.02 2.73
N GLN A 29 -12.06 -5.20 4.02
CA GLN A 29 -12.86 -6.32 4.55
C GLN A 29 -14.39 -6.11 4.44
N GLY A 30 -14.85 -4.95 3.93
CA GLY A 30 -16.26 -4.61 3.82
C GLY A 30 -16.99 -4.49 5.17
N LYS A 31 -16.26 -4.12 6.22
CA LYS A 31 -16.79 -3.92 7.59
C LYS A 31 -17.25 -2.50 7.83
N LEU A 32 -16.76 -1.57 7.01
CA LEU A 32 -17.15 -0.18 6.96
C LEU A 32 -17.67 0.15 5.57
N LYS A 33 -18.47 1.20 5.47
CA LYS A 33 -18.96 1.76 4.20
C LYS A 33 -18.98 3.28 4.24
N LYS A 34 -19.08 3.89 3.06
CA LYS A 34 -19.20 5.35 2.94
C LYS A 34 -20.37 5.87 3.78
N GLY A 35 -20.14 6.97 4.50
CA GLY A 35 -21.11 7.59 5.39
C GLY A 35 -21.11 7.06 6.83
N ASP A 36 -20.43 5.95 7.12
CA ASP A 36 -20.28 5.48 8.50
C ASP A 36 -19.48 6.50 9.33
N THR A 37 -19.91 6.71 10.57
CA THR A 37 -19.18 7.46 11.58
C THR A 37 -18.37 6.50 12.43
N ILE A 38 -17.06 6.71 12.50
CA ILE A 38 -16.12 5.89 13.25
C ILE A 38 -15.56 6.72 14.40
N VAL A 39 -15.40 6.06 15.55
CA VAL A 39 -14.68 6.62 16.70
C VAL A 39 -13.38 5.84 16.85
N PHE A 40 -12.25 6.56 16.80
CA PHE A 40 -10.93 6.03 17.08
C PHE A 40 -10.50 6.44 18.48
N LEU A 41 -9.88 5.50 19.18
CA LEU A 41 -9.08 5.79 20.36
C LEU A 41 -7.63 5.50 19.97
N THR A 42 -6.77 6.52 20.04
CA THR A 42 -5.36 6.45 19.63
C THR A 42 -4.48 7.16 20.65
N GLY A 43 -3.19 6.87 20.61
CA GLY A 43 -2.17 7.40 21.49
C GLY A 43 -0.91 7.77 20.70
N PRO A 44 0.10 8.35 21.35
CA PRO A 44 1.41 8.56 20.74
C PRO A 44 1.98 7.25 20.18
N ALA A 45 2.78 7.33 19.12
CA ALA A 45 3.47 6.17 18.58
C ALA A 45 4.37 5.54 19.67
N GLU A 46 4.50 4.22 19.66
CA GLU A 46 5.30 3.45 20.64
C GLU A 46 4.86 3.65 22.10
N SER A 47 3.61 4.02 22.32
CA SER A 47 3.04 4.20 23.65
C SER A 47 1.92 3.22 23.96
N ASP A 48 1.81 2.85 25.24
CA ASP A 48 0.82 1.91 25.77
C ASP A 48 -0.46 2.60 26.28
N HIS A 49 -0.52 3.93 26.23
CA HIS A 49 -1.68 4.72 26.66
C HIS A 49 -2.40 5.36 25.48
N LEU A 50 -3.72 5.48 25.62
CA LEU A 50 -4.60 6.20 24.71
C LEU A 50 -4.89 7.57 25.30
N ASP A 51 -4.62 8.63 24.53
CA ASP A 51 -4.81 10.01 24.96
C ASP A 51 -5.79 10.79 24.07
N THR A 52 -6.16 10.22 22.91
CA THR A 52 -6.90 10.91 21.87
C THR A 52 -8.13 10.12 21.46
N LEU A 53 -9.27 10.79 21.45
CA LEU A 53 -10.50 10.33 20.81
C LEU A 53 -10.70 11.14 19.52
N MET A 54 -10.80 10.44 18.39
CA MET A 54 -11.06 11.05 17.09
C MET A 54 -12.37 10.51 16.51
N VAL A 55 -13.25 11.40 16.06
CA VAL A 55 -14.49 11.03 15.37
C VAL A 55 -14.36 11.44 13.91
N MET A 56 -14.67 10.52 13.01
CA MET A 56 -14.49 10.71 11.58
C MET A 56 -15.65 10.10 10.81
N GLN A 57 -16.01 10.70 9.68
CA GLN A 57 -17.02 10.15 8.78
C GLN A 57 -16.40 9.76 7.43
N ILE A 58 -16.63 8.52 7.01
CA ILE A 58 -16.00 7.99 5.80
C ILE A 58 -16.55 8.71 4.55
N GLY A 59 -15.65 9.32 3.78
CA GLY A 59 -15.93 9.92 2.47
C GLY A 59 -16.52 11.33 2.51
N LEU A 60 -16.44 12.02 3.65
CA LEU A 60 -16.77 13.45 3.81
C LEU A 60 -15.54 14.35 3.98
N GLU A 61 -14.41 13.80 4.43
CA GLU A 61 -13.16 14.55 4.60
C GLU A 61 -12.32 14.50 3.31
N HIS A 62 -11.92 15.67 2.82
CA HIS A 62 -11.24 15.86 1.53
C HIS A 62 -9.89 15.12 1.37
N GLU A 63 -9.26 14.66 2.46
CA GLU A 63 -7.96 13.97 2.46
C GLU A 63 -8.06 12.45 2.69
N LEU A 64 -9.26 11.93 2.99
CA LEU A 64 -9.48 10.52 3.25
C LEU A 64 -10.40 9.93 2.19
N PHE A 65 -9.84 9.06 1.35
CA PHE A 65 -10.58 8.30 0.35
C PHE A 65 -11.00 9.10 -0.88
N LEU A 66 -10.03 9.67 -1.60
CA LEU A 66 -10.25 10.21 -2.95
C LEU A 66 -10.38 9.06 -3.98
N ALA A 67 -11.52 8.34 -3.94
CA ALA A 67 -12.28 7.68 -5.05
C ALA A 67 -12.57 6.15 -4.99
N PRO A 68 -13.60 5.63 -5.71
CA PRO A 68 -14.91 6.22 -6.06
C PRO A 68 -16.17 5.30 -5.91
N THR A 69 -17.29 6.02 -5.85
CA THR A 69 -18.73 5.83 -6.13
C THR A 69 -19.36 4.59 -6.81
N LYS A 70 -18.67 3.46 -7.09
CA LYS A 70 -19.34 2.31 -7.77
C LYS A 70 -19.41 0.99 -7.00
N ASN A 71 -18.50 0.71 -6.08
CA ASN A 71 -18.53 -0.52 -5.28
C ASN A 71 -17.99 -0.23 -3.87
N ASP A 72 -18.71 -0.64 -2.84
CA ASP A 72 -18.35 -0.45 -1.41
C ASP A 72 -17.05 -1.17 -0.98
N LYS A 73 -16.32 -1.81 -1.91
CA LYS A 73 -15.07 -2.55 -1.67
C LYS A 73 -13.97 -2.04 -2.58
N ILE A 74 -12.81 -1.75 -1.98
CA ILE A 74 -11.60 -1.26 -2.67
C ILE A 74 -11.17 -2.22 -3.80
N ALA A 75 -11.30 -3.52 -3.59
CA ALA A 75 -11.16 -4.54 -4.64
C ALA A 75 -11.82 -5.87 -4.23
N PRO A 76 -12.98 -6.25 -4.81
CA PRO A 76 -13.70 -7.45 -4.38
C PRO A 76 -12.96 -8.77 -4.64
N TYR A 77 -12.01 -8.77 -5.58
CA TYR A 77 -11.24 -9.96 -5.99
C TYR A 77 -9.85 -10.07 -5.35
N ILE A 78 -9.49 -9.12 -4.48
CA ILE A 78 -8.23 -9.16 -3.72
C ILE A 78 -8.56 -9.58 -2.30
N LYS A 79 -7.90 -10.64 -1.82
CA LYS A 79 -7.99 -11.05 -0.42
C LYS A 79 -7.50 -9.90 0.48
N PRO A 80 -8.27 -9.47 1.49
CA PRO A 80 -7.86 -8.38 2.37
C PRO A 80 -6.49 -8.63 3.01
N GLU A 81 -6.18 -9.89 3.35
CA GLU A 81 -4.91 -10.27 3.96
C GLU A 81 -3.72 -9.96 3.04
N VAL A 82 -3.89 -10.06 1.72
CA VAL A 82 -2.84 -9.76 0.73
C VAL A 82 -2.56 -8.27 0.68
N LEU A 83 -3.60 -7.43 0.61
CA LEU A 83 -3.44 -5.98 0.62
C LEU A 83 -2.79 -5.52 1.94
N ASN A 84 -3.27 -6.04 3.07
CA ASN A 84 -2.72 -5.70 4.38
C ASN A 84 -1.24 -6.06 4.47
N ARG A 85 -0.87 -7.26 4.00
CA ARG A 85 0.52 -7.73 4.02
C ARG A 85 1.44 -6.89 3.13
N VAL A 86 0.97 -6.47 1.95
CA VAL A 86 1.74 -5.58 1.07
C VAL A 86 1.98 -4.23 1.75
N ILE A 87 0.95 -3.66 2.38
CA ILE A 87 1.05 -2.37 3.07
C ILE A 87 2.00 -2.49 4.26
N GLU A 88 1.88 -3.56 5.06
CA GLU A 88 2.78 -3.85 6.18
C GLU A 88 4.24 -3.88 5.73
N ILE A 89 4.58 -4.71 4.73
CA ILE A 89 5.94 -4.78 4.17
C ILE A 89 6.40 -3.41 3.65
N ALA A 90 5.53 -2.67 2.96
CA ALA A 90 5.87 -1.34 2.43
C ALA A 90 6.11 -0.32 3.55
N THR A 91 5.33 -0.35 4.63
CA THR A 91 5.50 0.55 5.76
C THR A 91 6.76 0.24 6.55
N GLU A 92 7.06 -1.05 6.77
CA GLU A 92 8.34 -1.49 7.38
C GLU A 92 9.53 -1.01 6.55
N LEU A 93 9.53 -1.27 5.24
CA LEU A 93 10.57 -0.77 4.32
C LEU A 93 10.69 0.75 4.33
N GLY A 94 9.59 1.49 4.43
CA GLY A 94 9.61 2.95 4.50
C GLY A 94 10.20 3.49 5.82
N SER A 95 9.95 2.78 6.91
CA SER A 95 10.46 3.12 8.25
C SER A 95 11.93 2.77 8.40
N GLU A 96 12.30 1.53 8.07
CA GLU A 96 13.64 0.96 8.33
C GLU A 96 14.62 1.22 7.19
N GLY A 97 14.12 1.39 5.96
CA GLY A 97 14.95 1.28 4.77
C GLY A 97 15.51 -0.14 4.61
N ARG A 98 16.59 -0.27 3.83
CA ARG A 98 17.35 -1.51 3.71
C ARG A 98 18.82 -1.18 3.55
N GLU A 99 19.68 -1.84 4.33
CA GLU A 99 21.13 -1.56 4.38
C GLU A 99 21.47 -0.07 4.64
N GLY A 100 20.65 0.59 5.45
CA GLY A 100 20.82 2.02 5.77
C GLY A 100 20.45 2.98 4.63
N LYS A 101 19.83 2.48 3.56
CA LYS A 101 19.36 3.29 2.43
C LYS A 101 17.83 3.35 2.38
N PRO A 102 17.25 4.48 1.96
CA PRO A 102 15.83 4.53 1.66
C PRO A 102 15.49 3.55 0.52
N VAL A 103 14.28 3.01 0.55
CA VAL A 103 13.78 2.09 -0.47
C VAL A 103 12.56 2.71 -1.14
N GLY A 104 12.51 2.66 -2.47
CA GLY A 104 11.32 2.99 -3.25
C GLY A 104 10.78 1.73 -3.92
N ALA A 105 9.50 1.42 -3.73
CA ALA A 105 8.90 0.18 -4.23
C ALA A 105 7.55 0.43 -4.91
N LEU A 106 7.14 -0.50 -5.77
CA LEU A 106 5.84 -0.51 -6.42
C LEU A 106 5.28 -1.93 -6.43
N PHE A 107 4.12 -2.10 -5.82
CA PHE A 107 3.37 -3.35 -5.81
C PHE A 107 2.06 -3.15 -6.58
N VAL A 108 1.74 -4.05 -7.50
CA VAL A 108 0.46 -4.07 -8.22
C VAL A 108 -0.25 -5.38 -7.94
N ILE A 109 -1.45 -5.31 -7.39
CA ILE A 109 -2.21 -6.43 -6.84
C ILE A 109 -3.51 -6.61 -7.63
N GLY A 110 -3.77 -7.82 -8.10
CA GLY A 110 -4.98 -8.15 -8.87
C GLY A 110 -4.88 -7.82 -10.35
N ASP A 111 -5.93 -8.19 -11.11
CA ASP A 111 -6.03 -8.07 -12.58
C ASP A 111 -4.73 -8.49 -13.32
N THR A 112 -4.09 -9.53 -12.81
CA THR A 112 -2.66 -9.77 -13.05
C THR A 112 -2.34 -10.09 -14.51
N GLU A 113 -3.24 -10.74 -15.23
CA GLU A 113 -3.06 -11.03 -16.66
C GLU A 113 -3.11 -9.76 -17.51
N LYS A 114 -4.04 -8.83 -17.20
CA LYS A 114 -4.11 -7.54 -17.90
C LYS A 114 -2.90 -6.67 -17.56
N VAL A 115 -2.49 -6.64 -16.29
CA VAL A 115 -1.28 -5.93 -15.86
C VAL A 115 -0.04 -6.51 -16.52
N LYS A 116 0.09 -7.84 -16.63
CA LYS A 116 1.17 -8.50 -17.37
C LYS A 116 1.20 -8.07 -18.84
N ALA A 117 0.06 -8.06 -19.52
CA ALA A 117 -0.05 -7.63 -20.91
C ALA A 117 0.37 -6.15 -21.11
N LEU A 118 0.16 -5.33 -20.08
CA LEU A 118 0.57 -3.93 -20.01
C LEU A 118 1.95 -3.73 -19.37
N SER A 119 2.79 -4.76 -19.33
CA SER A 119 4.13 -4.66 -18.74
C SER A 119 5.21 -5.26 -19.62
N LYS A 120 6.46 -4.93 -19.32
CA LYS A 120 7.64 -5.58 -19.87
C LYS A 120 8.60 -5.90 -18.75
N GLN A 121 9.04 -7.14 -18.69
CA GLN A 121 10.02 -7.58 -17.73
C GLN A 121 11.39 -6.91 -18.03
N LEU A 122 11.99 -6.26 -17.03
CA LEU A 122 13.28 -5.57 -17.14
C LEU A 122 14.48 -6.50 -16.86
N ILE A 123 14.34 -7.36 -15.86
CA ILE A 123 15.36 -8.32 -15.40
C ILE A 123 14.85 -9.75 -15.50
N LEU A 124 15.70 -10.77 -15.32
CA LEU A 124 15.17 -12.13 -15.17
C LEU A 124 14.18 -12.19 -14.00
N ASN A 125 13.00 -12.75 -14.23
CA ASN A 125 11.96 -12.85 -13.19
C ASN A 125 12.48 -13.75 -12.05
N PRO A 126 12.71 -13.21 -10.85
CA PRO A 126 13.32 -13.96 -9.76
C PRO A 126 12.35 -15.00 -9.14
N PHE A 127 11.05 -14.88 -9.38
CA PHE A 127 10.03 -15.83 -8.90
C PHE A 127 9.70 -16.93 -9.92
N ARG A 128 10.25 -16.86 -11.14
CA ARG A 128 9.98 -17.85 -12.19
C ARG A 128 10.60 -19.20 -11.85
N GLY A 129 9.83 -20.28 -12.02
CA GLY A 129 10.28 -21.65 -11.78
C GLY A 129 10.04 -22.15 -10.36
N TYR A 130 9.65 -21.27 -9.43
CA TYR A 130 9.24 -21.66 -8.08
C TYR A 130 7.74 -22.02 -8.04
N PRO A 131 7.35 -23.04 -7.27
CA PRO A 131 5.94 -23.40 -7.08
C PRO A 131 5.20 -22.26 -6.38
N GLU A 132 3.91 -22.08 -6.69
CA GLU A 132 3.08 -20.98 -6.15
C GLU A 132 3.12 -20.89 -4.62
N ALA A 133 3.14 -22.03 -3.93
CA ALA A 133 3.21 -22.11 -2.48
C ALA A 133 4.47 -21.48 -1.88
N LYS A 134 5.58 -21.41 -2.63
CA LYS A 134 6.86 -20.80 -2.19
C LYS A 134 7.01 -19.33 -2.61
N ARG A 135 6.04 -18.79 -3.33
CA ARG A 135 6.05 -17.40 -3.82
C ARG A 135 4.77 -16.66 -3.46
N ASN A 136 4.15 -17.03 -2.34
CA ASN A 136 2.99 -16.32 -1.81
C ASN A 136 3.44 -15.29 -0.78
N ILE A 137 3.03 -14.04 -0.92
CA ILE A 137 3.42 -12.93 -0.03
C ILE A 137 2.92 -13.09 1.41
N LEU A 138 1.92 -13.96 1.61
CA LEU A 138 1.40 -14.30 2.95
C LEU A 138 2.31 -15.30 3.68
N ASP A 139 3.29 -15.91 3.02
CA ASP A 139 4.29 -16.75 3.67
C ASP A 139 5.33 -15.86 4.38
N PRO A 140 5.44 -15.91 5.72
CA PRO A 140 6.44 -15.13 6.45
C PRO A 140 7.88 -15.44 6.02
N ALA A 141 8.15 -16.67 5.54
CA ALA A 141 9.48 -17.05 5.09
C ALA A 141 9.93 -16.28 3.82
N LEU A 142 8.98 -15.69 3.08
CA LEU A 142 9.26 -14.91 1.88
C LEU A 142 9.56 -13.44 2.18
N GLU A 143 9.32 -12.97 3.40
CA GLU A 143 9.40 -11.55 3.77
C GLU A 143 10.75 -10.93 3.42
N GLU A 144 11.85 -11.51 3.90
CA GLU A 144 13.19 -11.00 3.63
C GLU A 144 13.51 -11.00 2.13
N THR A 145 13.00 -11.97 1.39
CA THR A 145 13.18 -12.02 -0.08
C THR A 145 12.44 -10.88 -0.76
N VAL A 146 11.22 -10.57 -0.34
CA VAL A 146 10.44 -9.44 -0.87
C VAL A 146 11.13 -8.12 -0.53
N LYS A 147 11.59 -7.95 0.72
CA LYS A 147 12.33 -6.76 1.17
C LYS A 147 13.62 -6.56 0.36
N GLU A 148 14.37 -7.62 0.12
CA GLU A 148 15.58 -7.58 -0.70
C GLU A 148 15.28 -7.21 -2.15
N TYR A 149 14.28 -7.85 -2.76
CA TYR A 149 13.91 -7.57 -4.15
C TYR A 149 13.22 -6.23 -4.35
N ALA A 150 12.70 -5.60 -3.29
CA ALA A 150 12.14 -4.26 -3.35
C ALA A 150 13.18 -3.17 -3.69
N MET A 151 14.47 -3.46 -3.53
CA MET A 151 15.55 -2.59 -3.97
C MET A 151 15.78 -2.60 -5.49
N LEU A 152 15.15 -3.53 -6.21
CA LEU A 152 15.29 -3.64 -7.67
C LEU A 152 14.34 -2.68 -8.40
N ASP A 153 14.70 -2.36 -9.65
CA ASP A 153 13.85 -1.54 -10.51
C ASP A 153 12.66 -2.32 -11.05
N GLY A 154 11.48 -1.68 -11.01
CA GLY A 154 10.22 -2.20 -11.55
C GLY A 154 9.17 -2.45 -10.48
N ALA A 155 8.09 -3.12 -10.89
CA ALA A 155 6.96 -3.46 -10.05
C ALA A 155 6.94 -4.93 -9.68
N PHE A 156 6.49 -5.23 -8.46
CA PHE A 156 5.95 -6.53 -8.10
C PHE A 156 4.57 -6.67 -8.72
N LEU A 157 4.32 -7.79 -9.42
CA LEU A 157 2.97 -8.17 -9.86
C LEU A 157 2.47 -9.30 -8.99
N ILE A 158 1.36 -9.07 -8.28
CA ILE A 158 0.83 -9.97 -7.27
C ILE A 158 -0.62 -10.30 -7.62
N ARG A 159 -0.97 -11.58 -7.55
CA ARG A 159 -2.36 -12.03 -7.71
C ARG A 159 -3.21 -11.67 -6.50
N GLY A 160 -4.53 -11.62 -6.70
CA GLY A 160 -5.47 -11.34 -5.61
C GLY A 160 -5.44 -12.34 -4.45
N ASP A 161 -4.85 -13.52 -4.65
CA ASP A 161 -4.67 -14.57 -3.64
C ASP A 161 -3.26 -14.60 -3.01
N GLY A 162 -2.39 -13.64 -3.37
CA GLY A 162 -1.08 -13.43 -2.74
C GLY A 162 0.10 -14.02 -3.50
N VAL A 163 -0.14 -14.79 -4.57
CA VAL A 163 0.95 -15.34 -5.40
C VAL A 163 1.67 -14.22 -6.15
N ILE A 164 2.97 -14.09 -5.94
CA ILE A 164 3.84 -13.15 -6.66
C ILE A 164 4.19 -13.75 -8.01
N GLU A 165 3.78 -13.09 -9.09
CA GLU A 165 4.03 -13.51 -10.47
C GLU A 165 5.39 -13.07 -10.97
N THR A 166 5.83 -11.86 -10.61
CA THR A 166 7.15 -11.34 -10.96
C THR A 166 7.56 -10.17 -10.07
N MET A 167 8.85 -9.87 -10.06
CA MET A 167 9.42 -8.58 -9.71
C MET A 167 10.26 -8.08 -10.87
N GLY A 168 10.32 -6.77 -11.05
CA GLY A 168 11.06 -6.13 -12.13
C GLY A 168 10.22 -5.87 -13.38
N ALA A 169 8.91 -5.72 -13.23
CA ALA A 169 8.02 -5.38 -14.33
C ALA A 169 7.99 -3.86 -14.56
N HIS A 170 8.32 -3.41 -15.77
CA HIS A 170 8.09 -2.03 -16.20
C HIS A 170 6.68 -1.89 -16.76
N LEU A 171 5.87 -1.01 -16.15
CA LEU A 171 4.48 -0.79 -16.55
C LEU A 171 4.41 0.16 -17.75
N LYS A 172 3.80 -0.29 -18.84
CA LYS A 172 3.61 0.45 -20.09
C LYS A 172 2.24 1.13 -20.09
N VAL A 173 2.02 1.99 -19.12
CA VAL A 173 0.80 2.81 -19.06
C VAL A 173 1.09 4.10 -19.79
N GLY A 174 0.47 4.27 -20.95
CA GLY A 174 0.76 5.40 -21.84
C GLY A 174 0.55 6.73 -21.13
N ALA A 175 1.36 7.73 -21.48
CA ALA A 175 1.27 9.11 -21.01
C ALA A 175 -0.03 9.85 -21.43
N GLN A 176 -1.07 9.13 -21.85
CA GLN A 176 -2.25 9.67 -22.51
C GLN A 176 -3.36 10.12 -21.56
N GLN A 177 -3.24 9.86 -20.27
CA GLN A 177 -4.12 10.43 -19.26
C GLN A 177 -3.30 11.32 -18.34
N GLU A 178 -3.53 12.63 -18.41
CA GLU A 178 -3.15 13.55 -17.35
C GLU A 178 -3.95 13.16 -16.10
N PHE A 179 -3.36 12.30 -15.27
CA PHE A 179 -3.89 12.07 -13.94
C PHE A 179 -3.61 13.33 -13.13
N GLU A 180 -4.65 13.93 -12.55
CA GLU A 180 -4.52 14.99 -11.56
C GLU A 180 -3.89 14.43 -10.28
N LEU A 181 -2.58 14.19 -10.35
CA LEU A 181 -1.76 13.80 -9.23
C LEU A 181 -1.12 15.05 -8.61
N PRO A 182 -1.01 15.12 -7.28
CA PRO A 182 -0.27 16.17 -6.61
C PRO A 182 1.16 16.32 -7.18
N GLN A 183 1.67 17.55 -7.17
CA GLN A 183 3.06 17.79 -7.55
C GLN A 183 4.02 17.09 -6.56
N GLY A 184 5.19 16.69 -7.07
CA GLY A 184 6.23 16.03 -6.26
C GLY A 184 6.19 14.49 -6.28
N LEU A 185 5.25 13.88 -7.01
CA LEU A 185 5.16 12.44 -7.16
C LEU A 185 6.09 11.93 -8.27
N GLY A 186 6.92 10.93 -7.94
CA GLY A 186 7.89 10.33 -8.87
C GLY A 186 7.30 9.29 -9.84
N ALA A 187 8.15 8.73 -10.69
CA ALA A 187 7.75 7.80 -11.77
C ALA A 187 6.93 6.58 -11.30
N ARG A 188 7.23 6.01 -10.12
CA ARG A 188 6.46 4.87 -9.56
C ARG A 188 5.01 5.24 -9.25
N HIS A 189 4.74 6.47 -8.78
CA HIS A 189 3.39 6.96 -8.52
C HIS A 189 2.60 7.15 -9.81
N HIS A 190 3.22 7.74 -10.84
CA HIS A 190 2.59 7.87 -12.15
C HIS A 190 2.28 6.50 -12.78
N ALA A 191 3.19 5.53 -12.63
CA ALA A 191 2.96 4.16 -13.07
C ALA A 191 1.80 3.49 -12.30
N ALA A 192 1.71 3.71 -10.99
CA ALA A 192 0.62 3.20 -10.14
C ALA A 192 -0.75 3.80 -10.52
N ALA A 193 -0.84 5.12 -10.71
CA ALA A 193 -2.05 5.77 -11.20
C ALA A 193 -2.42 5.25 -12.59
N GLY A 194 -1.47 5.26 -13.53
CA GLY A 194 -1.71 4.80 -14.90
C GLY A 194 -2.21 3.36 -14.98
N ILE A 195 -1.61 2.43 -14.23
CA ILE A 195 -2.01 1.02 -14.30
C ILE A 195 -3.37 0.80 -13.66
N THR A 196 -3.65 1.46 -12.54
CA THR A 196 -4.93 1.30 -11.84
C THR A 196 -6.08 2.01 -12.55
N ALA A 197 -5.81 2.98 -13.43
CA ALA A 197 -6.84 3.63 -14.23
C ALA A 197 -7.38 2.75 -15.36
N VAL A 198 -6.56 1.82 -15.86
CA VAL A 198 -6.89 0.97 -17.01
C VAL A 198 -7.06 -0.51 -16.64
N THR A 199 -6.93 -0.86 -15.37
CA THR A 199 -7.07 -2.23 -14.85
C THR A 199 -7.95 -2.23 -13.58
N GLU A 200 -8.42 -3.39 -13.16
CA GLU A 200 -9.09 -3.55 -11.87
C GLU A 200 -8.12 -3.74 -10.69
N ALA A 201 -6.81 -3.57 -10.93
CA ALA A 201 -5.79 -3.73 -9.90
C ALA A 201 -5.84 -2.61 -8.84
N VAL A 202 -5.20 -2.89 -7.71
CA VAL A 202 -4.79 -1.90 -6.69
C VAL A 202 -3.28 -1.78 -6.77
N ALA A 203 -2.74 -0.57 -6.68
CA ALA A 203 -1.30 -0.37 -6.61
C ALA A 203 -0.91 0.26 -5.27
N VAL A 204 0.23 -0.18 -4.72
CA VAL A 204 0.82 0.38 -3.50
C VAL A 204 2.23 0.84 -3.84
N THR A 205 2.53 2.11 -3.64
CA THR A 205 3.89 2.65 -3.79
C THR A 205 4.49 2.94 -2.43
N LEU A 206 5.80 2.77 -2.35
CA LEU A 206 6.63 3.31 -1.29
C LEU A 206 7.51 4.42 -1.90
N SER A 207 7.39 5.63 -1.35
CA SER A 207 8.23 6.76 -1.72
C SER A 207 9.64 6.62 -1.13
N GLU A 208 10.65 6.65 -2.00
CA GLU A 208 12.05 6.60 -1.59
C GLU A 208 12.46 7.84 -0.80
N SER A 209 11.95 9.02 -1.16
CA SER A 209 12.34 10.28 -0.52
C SER A 209 11.63 10.54 0.81
N THR A 210 10.37 10.12 0.94
CA THR A 210 9.55 10.43 2.12
C THR A 210 9.26 9.22 3.01
N GLY A 211 9.42 8.00 2.50
CA GLY A 211 8.96 6.78 3.17
C GLY A 211 7.43 6.67 3.24
N THR A 212 6.69 7.52 2.54
CA THR A 212 5.22 7.49 2.49
C THR A 212 4.76 6.30 1.66
N VAL A 213 3.83 5.52 2.22
CA VAL A 213 3.12 4.46 1.49
C VAL A 213 1.83 5.03 0.90
N THR A 214 1.66 4.93 -0.41
CA THR A 214 0.48 5.47 -1.11
C THR A 214 -0.29 4.36 -1.81
N VAL A 215 -1.59 4.31 -1.62
CA VAL A 215 -2.48 3.32 -2.24
C VAL A 215 -3.25 3.98 -3.39
N PHE A 216 -3.22 3.35 -4.55
CA PHE A 216 -3.89 3.80 -5.77
C PHE A 216 -4.99 2.82 -6.20
N LYS A 217 -6.10 3.38 -6.68
CA LYS A 217 -7.20 2.65 -7.31
C LYS A 217 -7.87 3.57 -8.34
N GLU A 218 -8.21 3.01 -9.51
CA GLU A 218 -8.92 3.75 -10.56
C GLU A 218 -8.22 5.06 -10.97
N GLY A 219 -6.88 5.05 -10.95
CA GLY A 219 -6.06 6.20 -11.30
C GLY A 219 -5.94 7.28 -10.22
N LYS A 220 -6.48 7.06 -9.02
CA LYS A 220 -6.49 8.05 -7.94
C LYS A 220 -5.88 7.51 -6.66
N ILE A 221 -5.42 8.44 -5.82
CA ILE A 221 -4.91 8.15 -4.49
C ILE A 221 -6.08 7.86 -3.56
N VAL A 222 -6.14 6.63 -3.03
CA VAL A 222 -7.13 6.22 -2.04
C VAL A 222 -6.71 6.68 -0.64
N THR A 223 -5.44 6.48 -0.29
CA THR A 223 -4.90 6.90 1.01
C THR A 223 -3.38 6.98 0.97
N GLU A 224 -2.84 7.76 1.89
CA GLU A 224 -1.41 7.94 2.14
C GLU A 224 -1.11 7.67 3.61
N ILE A 225 -0.19 6.74 3.85
CA ILE A 225 0.25 6.32 5.17
C ILE A 225 1.68 6.83 5.34
N GLU A 226 1.82 7.91 6.10
CA GLU A 226 3.10 8.51 6.40
C GLU A 226 3.81 7.75 7.52
N LYS A 227 5.11 7.52 7.35
CA LYS A 227 5.94 7.00 8.44
C LYS A 227 6.04 8.00 9.59
N LEU A 228 6.35 7.49 10.78
CA LEU A 228 6.70 8.35 11.90
C LEU A 228 7.96 9.16 11.55
N ARG A 229 7.90 10.49 11.68
CA ARG A 229 9.09 11.33 11.54
C ARG A 229 9.91 11.23 12.82
N THR A 230 11.04 10.53 12.77
CA THR A 230 12.06 10.67 13.80
C THR A 230 12.67 12.06 13.61
N LEU A 231 12.47 12.96 14.58
CA LEU A 231 13.24 14.20 14.60
C LEU A 231 14.71 13.80 14.71
N SER A 232 15.48 13.98 13.63
CA SER A 232 16.93 13.96 13.72
C SER A 232 17.30 15.00 14.79
N ARG A 233 17.83 14.56 15.93
CA ARG A 233 18.60 15.44 16.81
C ARG A 233 19.74 15.96 15.94
N HIS A 234 19.56 17.13 15.34
CA HIS A 234 20.69 17.93 14.94
C HIS A 234 21.43 18.26 16.24
N GLU A 235 22.61 17.66 16.37
CA GLU A 235 23.57 17.98 17.41
C GLU A 235 23.82 19.48 17.37
N GLU A 236 23.45 20.16 18.44
CA GLU A 236 24.02 21.45 18.79
C GLU A 236 25.52 21.24 19.03
N PHE A 237 26.35 21.83 18.16
CA PHE A 237 27.71 22.26 18.46
C PHE A 237 27.95 23.64 17.86
#